data_AF-A0A3C1C9Y0-F1
#
_entry.id   AF-A0A3C1C9Y0-F1
#
_cell.length_a   1.000
_cell.length_b   1.000
_cell.length_c   1.000
_cell.angle_alpha   90.00
_cell.angle_beta   90.00
_cell.angle_gamma   90.00
#
_symmetry.space_group_name_H-M   'P 1'
#
loop_
_entity.id
_entity.type
_entity.pdbx_description
1 polymer ?
#
loop_
_entity_poly.entity_id
_entity_poly.type
_entity_poly.pdbx_seq_one_letter_code
_entity_poly.pdbx_strand_id
1 'polypeptide(L)' 'GAVINQVREHFTIHCDSSLMAVTLYEKHATNLLEFAPQLTHYHRLVKRFGLIKDIEFCLTPDVANVLPLYQDGKLVIKK' A
#
# COMPACT_ATOMS: atom_id res chain seq x y z
N GLY A 1 1.53 -1.63 -6.95
CA GLY A 1 0.26 -1.26 -7.57
C GLY A 1 0.04 0.22 -7.50
N ALA A 2 -0.48 0.72 -6.38
CA ALA A 2 -0.81 2.13 -6.16
C ALA A 2 0.28 3.13 -6.61
N VAL A 3 1.50 2.96 -6.10
CA VAL A 3 2.63 3.85 -6.45
C VAL A 3 2.95 3.78 -7.94
N ILE A 4 3.02 2.57 -8.53
CA ILE A 4 3.25 2.38 -9.98
C ILE A 4 2.20 3.14 -10.79
N ASN A 5 0.92 3.00 -10.43
CA ASN A 5 -0.18 3.68 -11.11
C ASN A 5 -0.01 5.21 -11.09
N GLN A 6 0.51 5.77 -10.00
CA GLN A 6 0.69 7.21 -9.83
C GLN A 6 1.92 7.77 -10.56
N VAL A 7 3.02 7.01 -10.63
CA VAL A 7 4.31 7.53 -11.15
C VAL A 7 4.65 7.03 -12.55
N ARG A 8 3.86 6.14 -13.15
CA ARG A 8 4.16 5.48 -14.44
C ARG A 8 4.45 6.43 -15.61
N GLU A 9 3.98 7.68 -15.56
CA GLU A 9 4.27 8.68 -16.60
C GLU A 9 5.70 9.24 -16.50
N HIS A 10 6.36 9.09 -15.34
CA HIS A 10 7.70 9.62 -15.07
C HIS A 10 8.80 8.56 -15.17
N PHE A 11 8.46 7.28 -15.32
CA PHE A 11 9.41 6.17 -15.28
C PHE A 11 9.05 5.07 -16.28
N THR A 12 10.06 4.43 -16.86
CA THR A 12 9.87 3.16 -17.58
C THR A 12 9.74 2.01 -16.58
N ILE A 13 8.53 1.46 -16.46
CA ILE A 13 8.24 0.34 -15.55
C ILE A 13 7.86 -0.88 -16.40
N HIS A 14 8.81 -1.79 -16.59
CA HIS A 14 8.66 -2.93 -17.51
C HIS A 14 9.17 -4.23 -16.88
N CYS A 15 8.37 -4.83 -16.01
CA CYS A 15 8.57 -6.19 -15.51
C CYS A 15 7.24 -6.85 -15.11
N ASP A 16 7.20 -8.18 -15.13
CA ASP A 16 6.00 -8.98 -14.87
C ASP A 16 5.39 -8.69 -13.50
N SER A 17 6.22 -8.59 -12.46
CA SER A 17 5.75 -8.29 -11.11
C SER A 17 5.10 -6.90 -11.02
N SER A 18 5.63 -5.92 -11.76
CA SER A 18 5.04 -4.58 -11.81
C SER A 18 3.71 -4.58 -12.53
N LEU A 19 3.61 -5.33 -13.64
CA LEU A 19 2.36 -5.51 -14.39
C LEU A 19 1.28 -6.18 -13.53
N MET A 20 1.61 -7.28 -12.84
CA MET A 20 0.69 -7.93 -11.91
C MET A 20 0.24 -6.98 -10.79
N ALA A 21 1.19 -6.24 -10.19
CA ALA A 21 0.90 -5.37 -9.07
C ALA A 21 0.01 -4.18 -9.45
N VAL A 22 0.18 -3.59 -10.64
CA VAL A 22 -0.66 -2.48 -11.11
C VAL A 22 -2.04 -2.99 -11.55
N THR A 23 -2.10 -4.12 -12.27
CA THR A 23 -3.36 -4.73 -12.70
C THR A 23 -4.25 -5.08 -11.51
N LEU A 24 -3.68 -5.70 -10.47
CA LEU A 24 -4.43 -6.03 -9.26
C LEU A 24 -4.92 -4.78 -8.52
N TYR A 25 -4.09 -3.73 -8.48
CA TYR A 25 -4.48 -2.47 -7.85
C TYR A 25 -5.61 -1.80 -8.62
N GLU A 26 -5.50 -1.61 -9.94
CA GLU A 26 -6.52 -0.95 -10.76
C GLU A 26 -7.90 -1.63 -10.64
N LYS A 27 -7.93 -2.96 -10.50
CA LYS A 27 -9.19 -3.72 -10.31
C LYS A 27 -9.88 -3.43 -8.97
N HIS A 28 -9.14 -3.09 -7.92
CA HIS A 28 -9.67 -2.93 -6.56
C HIS A 28 -9.46 -1.53 -5.97
N ALA A 29 -8.91 -0.59 -6.74
CA ALA A 29 -8.50 0.75 -6.27
C ALA A 29 -9.67 1.57 -5.73
N THR A 30 -10.89 1.34 -6.22
CA THR A 30 -12.09 2.02 -5.73
C THR A 30 -12.45 1.63 -4.30
N ASN A 31 -12.10 0.42 -3.86
CA ASN A 31 -12.39 -0.08 -2.51
C ASN A 31 -11.40 -1.18 -2.08
N LEU A 32 -10.23 -0.75 -1.58
CA LEU A 32 -9.21 -1.69 -1.10
C LEU A 32 -9.65 -2.48 0.14
N LEU A 33 -10.51 -1.88 0.98
CA LEU A 33 -10.99 -2.51 2.21
C LEU A 33 -11.88 -3.72 1.90
N GLU A 34 -12.71 -3.65 0.86
CA GLU A 34 -13.53 -4.77 0.39
C GLU A 34 -12.71 -5.94 -0.13
N PHE A 35 -11.52 -5.67 -0.68
CA PHE A 35 -10.60 -6.72 -1.12
C PHE A 35 -9.84 -7.38 0.04
N ALA A 36 -9.55 -6.63 1.12
CA ALA A 36 -8.70 -7.05 2.22
C ALA A 36 -9.10 -8.39 2.90
N PRO A 37 -10.38 -8.77 3.04
CA PRO A 37 -10.79 -10.08 3.56
C PRO A 37 -10.22 -11.30 2.83
N GLN A 38 -9.75 -11.16 1.59
CA GLN A 38 -9.12 -12.27 0.85
C GLN A 38 -7.67 -12.53 1.29
N LEU A 39 -7.08 -11.65 2.10
CA LEU A 39 -5.69 -11.72 2.50
C LEU A 39 -5.53 -12.50 3.81
N THR A 40 -4.57 -13.43 3.84
CA THR A 40 -4.29 -14.22 5.05
C THR A 40 -3.86 -13.34 6.24
N HIS A 41 -3.13 -12.25 5.97
CA HIS A 41 -2.71 -11.33 7.02
C HIS A 41 -3.89 -10.50 7.59
N TYR A 42 -4.89 -10.17 6.78
CA TYR A 42 -6.11 -9.51 7.27
C TYR A 42 -6.79 -10.37 8.33
N HIS A 43 -6.91 -11.68 8.10
CA HIS A 43 -7.48 -12.59 9.09
C HIS A 43 -6.69 -12.60 10.41
N ARG A 44 -5.36 -12.51 10.36
CA ARG A 44 -4.54 -12.42 11.56
C ARG A 44 -4.86 -11.15 12.36
N LEU A 45 -4.88 -9.98 11.72
CA LEU A 45 -5.06 -8.70 12.41
C LEU A 45 -6.50 -8.48 12.88
N VAL A 46 -7.47 -8.77 12.01
CA VAL A 46 -8.88 -8.49 12.30
C VAL A 46 -9.51 -9.59 13.12
N LYS A 47 -9.41 -10.86 12.71
CA LYS A 47 -10.13 -11.96 13.40
C LYS A 47 -9.49 -12.35 14.73
N ARG A 48 -8.15 -12.26 14.87
CA ARG A 48 -7.47 -12.65 16.12
C ARG A 48 -7.21 -11.49 17.08
N PHE A 49 -6.98 -10.28 16.57
CA PHE A 49 -6.61 -9.13 17.39
C PHE A 49 -7.63 -7.98 17.37
N GLY A 50 -8.68 -8.04 16.56
CA GLY A 50 -9.71 -7.00 16.50
C GLY A 50 -9.26 -5.67 15.87
N LEU A 51 -8.13 -5.66 15.15
CA LEU A 51 -7.48 -4.44 14.65
C LEU A 51 -8.03 -3.96 13.29
N ILE A 52 -9.35 -3.92 13.12
CA ILE A 52 -9.97 -3.46 11.87
C ILE A 52 -9.71 -1.97 11.60
N LYS A 53 -9.76 -1.12 12.64
CA LYS A 53 -9.52 0.32 12.51
C LYS A 53 -8.11 0.64 12.03
N ASP A 54 -7.12 -0.17 12.42
CA ASP A 54 -5.75 -0.02 11.96
C ASP A 54 -5.63 -0.33 10.46
N ILE A 55 -6.38 -1.33 9.97
CA ILE A 55 -6.43 -1.65 8.54
C ILE A 55 -7.09 -0.51 7.75
N GLU A 56 -8.20 0.03 8.23
CA GLU A 56 -8.89 1.17 7.61
C GLU A 56 -7.96 2.38 7.49
N PHE A 57 -7.27 2.73 8.59
CA PHE A 57 -6.28 3.80 8.58
C PHE A 57 -5.15 3.54 7.59
N CYS A 58 -4.53 2.35 7.60
CA CYS A 58 -3.42 1.99 6.73
C CYS A 58 -3.79 1.97 5.23
N LEU A 59 -5.06 1.75 4.89
CA LEU A 59 -5.56 1.74 3.51
C LEU A 59 -6.05 3.10 3.04
N THR A 60 -6.02 4.13 3.88
CA THR A 60 -6.40 5.49 3.49
C THR A 60 -5.21 6.18 2.81
N PRO A 61 -5.31 6.56 1.52
CA PRO A 61 -4.23 7.23 0.82
C PRO A 61 -4.00 8.65 1.37
N ASP A 62 -2.77 9.13 1.22
CA ASP A 62 -2.37 10.53 1.47
C ASP A 62 -2.66 11.09 2.88
N VAL A 63 -2.75 10.21 3.89
CA VAL A 63 -2.95 10.63 5.30
C VAL A 63 -1.68 11.13 5.99
N ALA A 64 -0.50 10.88 5.42
CA ALA A 64 0.78 11.20 6.02
C ALA A 64 1.68 11.95 5.02
N ASN A 65 1.81 13.27 5.20
CA ASN A 65 2.70 14.10 4.38
C ASN A 65 4.16 14.03 4.89
N VAL A 66 4.74 12.84 4.90
CA VAL A 66 6.12 12.59 5.31
C VAL A 66 6.72 11.49 4.44
N LEU A 67 7.96 11.68 3.99
CA LEU A 67 8.75 10.67 3.31
C LEU A 67 9.95 10.26 4.17
N PRO A 68 9.84 9.18 4.97
CA PRO A 68 10.95 8.70 5.77
C PRO A 68 12.10 8.20 4.89
N LEU A 69 13.33 8.58 5.23
CA LEU A 69 14.55 8.06 4.63
C LEU A 69 15.32 7.19 5.62
N TYR A 70 15.86 6.08 5.14
CA TYR A 70 16.75 5.25 5.93
C TYR A 70 18.19 5.76 5.83
N GLN A 71 18.77 6.20 6.95
CA GLN A 71 20.14 6.73 7.05
C GLN A 71 20.77 6.27 8.37
N ASP A 72 21.97 5.69 8.29
CA ASP A 72 22.79 5.30 9.45
C ASP A 72 22.03 4.49 10.52
N GLY A 73 21.25 3.50 10.06
CA GLY A 73 20.48 2.63 10.96
C GLY A 73 19.19 3.24 11.52
N LYS A 74 18.75 4.39 11.01
CA LYS A 74 17.58 5.13 11.50
C LYS A 74 16.68 5.58 10.37
N LEU A 75 15.39 5.76 10.67
CA LEU A 75 14.45 6.47 9.80
C LEU A 75 14.45 7.94 10.18
N VAL A 76 14.77 8.82 9.23
CA VAL A 76 14.81 10.28 9.39
C VAL A 76 13.82 10.94 8.45
N ILE A 77 13.29 12.10 8.85
CA ILE A 77 12.46 12.93 7.98
C ILE A 77 13.37 13.74 7.07
N LYS A 78 13.19 13.62 5.76
CA LYS A 78 13.82 14.55 4.81
C LYS A 78 13.05 15.88 4.86
N LYS A 79 13.74 16.97 5.20
CA LYS A 79 13.23 18.33 5.06
C LYS A 79 13.34 18.80 3.62
#